data_AF-A0A839XMS9-F1
#
_entry.id   AF-A0A839XMS9-F1
#
_cell.length_a   1.000
_cell.length_b   1.000
_cell.length_c   1.000
_cell.angle_alpha   90.00
_cell.angle_beta   90.00
_cell.angle_gamma   90.00
#
_symmetry.space_group_name_H-M   'P 1'
#
loop_
_entity.id
_entity.type
_entity.pdbx_description
1 polymer ?
#
loop_
_entity_poly.entity_id
_entity_poly.type
_entity_poly.pdbx_seq_one_letter_code
_entity_poly.pdbx_strand_id
1 'polypeptide(L)'
;MWIALGVLGGLAAAVAGAGWWAPVGMALATVFVVVAEPGTARLGSSRSGVPDGRAPGYGDSRDGDSRDGDDGTEPGVERGDAVPGGRAGAGVMARPGLARLVDGFGRAARLAIVVLAASTFAAYLVPDHRPAAAVLVVAAVAVADVAGVRLDAYWRRWVGGLLLLAAAAFVAVCLGVSPAPSPVAEPLGGDTPWGVLGGVLSAAAVFVPVLRGRSRRTVVVGAVAALGVAAAALYQLGPLRLGLSTTSLRDTFAAADAQALAPALGAVVTLACLPAALTAFGAASERAHPSRITAVVVPAAVAAIPAALLAPAAAVTVAAMLALAEFAARAAAGPRGPRQVAVVVTAVLLFGGLLTRL
;
A
#
# COMPACT_ATOMS: atom_id res chain seq x y z
N MET A 1 -6.34 -15.87 6.49
CA MET A 1 -4.92 -15.78 6.93
C MET A 1 -4.07 -16.88 6.29
N TRP A 2 -4.46 -18.15 6.40
CA TRP A 2 -3.76 -19.29 5.77
C TRP A 2 -3.58 -19.22 4.25
N ILE A 3 -4.57 -18.68 3.52
CA ILE A 3 -4.47 -18.51 2.06
C ILE A 3 -3.52 -17.36 1.69
N ALA A 4 -3.39 -16.33 2.54
CA ALA A 4 -2.39 -15.28 2.33
C ALA A 4 -0.98 -15.82 2.58
N LEU A 5 -0.80 -16.70 3.58
CA LEU A 5 0.45 -17.42 3.82
C LEU A 5 0.81 -18.41 2.70
N GLY A 6 -0.18 -19.12 2.14
CA GLY A 6 0.03 -20.03 1.01
C GLY A 6 0.35 -19.30 -0.29
N VAL A 7 -0.30 -18.17 -0.57
CA VAL A 7 0.04 -17.30 -1.71
C VAL A 7 1.39 -16.63 -1.50
N LEU A 8 1.73 -16.22 -0.27
CA LEU A 8 3.06 -15.72 0.09
C LEU A 8 4.15 -16.79 -0.03
N GLY A 9 3.86 -18.04 0.32
CA GLY A 9 4.77 -19.19 0.20
C GLY A 9 4.99 -19.63 -1.25
N GLY A 10 3.93 -19.62 -2.06
CA GLY A 10 3.99 -19.86 -3.51
C GLY A 10 4.69 -18.73 -4.28
N LEU A 11 4.47 -17.47 -3.88
CA LEU A 11 5.33 -16.35 -4.30
C LEU A 11 6.76 -16.63 -3.87
N ALA A 12 7.00 -16.98 -2.61
CA ALA A 12 8.34 -17.08 -2.06
C ALA A 12 9.22 -18.14 -2.74
N ALA A 13 8.63 -19.26 -3.16
CA ALA A 13 9.35 -20.33 -3.86
C ALA A 13 9.70 -19.99 -5.33
N ALA A 14 8.88 -19.18 -6.01
CA ALA A 14 9.14 -18.76 -7.40
C ALA A 14 10.03 -17.49 -7.50
N VAL A 15 10.16 -16.72 -6.42
CA VAL A 15 10.76 -15.34 -6.36
C VAL A 15 12.25 -15.36 -5.93
N ALA A 16 12.80 -16.54 -5.73
CA ALA A 16 14.07 -16.80 -5.04
C ALA A 16 15.36 -16.46 -5.82
N GLY A 17 15.39 -15.42 -6.69
CA GLY A 17 16.50 -15.28 -7.65
C GLY A 17 17.32 -13.99 -7.67
N ALA A 18 16.76 -12.79 -7.46
CA ALA A 18 17.40 -11.62 -8.08
C ALA A 18 16.97 -10.23 -7.56
N GLY A 19 17.85 -9.23 -7.56
CA GLY A 19 17.74 -7.92 -6.87
C GLY A 19 16.93 -6.79 -7.54
N TRP A 20 16.03 -7.10 -8.49
CA TRP A 20 15.39 -6.13 -9.41
C TRP A 20 13.93 -5.77 -9.07
N TRP A 21 13.43 -6.10 -7.87
CA TRP A 21 11.99 -6.06 -7.54
C TRP A 21 11.38 -4.68 -7.26
N ALA A 22 12.16 -3.59 -7.20
CA ALA A 22 11.63 -2.25 -6.90
C ALA A 22 10.54 -1.72 -7.85
N PRO A 23 10.67 -1.83 -9.18
CA PRO A 23 9.70 -1.31 -10.15
C PRO A 23 8.48 -2.23 -10.29
N VAL A 24 8.67 -3.56 -10.30
CA VAL A 24 7.57 -4.52 -10.32
C VAL A 24 6.80 -4.46 -9.01
N GLY A 25 7.51 -4.43 -7.87
CA GLY A 25 6.94 -4.22 -6.55
C GLY A 25 6.07 -2.96 -6.46
N MET A 26 6.51 -1.87 -7.10
CA MET A 26 5.75 -0.63 -7.16
C MET A 26 4.62 -0.59 -8.18
N ALA A 27 4.79 -1.14 -9.38
CA ALA A 27 3.69 -1.30 -10.32
C ALA A 27 2.55 -2.09 -9.66
N LEU A 28 2.90 -3.13 -8.91
CA LEU A 28 1.96 -3.94 -8.16
C LEU A 28 1.39 -3.24 -6.93
N ALA A 29 2.22 -2.56 -6.13
CA ALA A 29 1.74 -1.77 -5.00
C ALA A 29 0.77 -0.69 -5.49
N THR A 30 1.03 -0.10 -6.66
CA THR A 30 0.12 0.84 -7.30
C THR A 30 -1.15 0.15 -7.75
N VAL A 31 -1.09 -0.95 -8.52
CA VAL A 31 -2.27 -1.77 -8.86
C VAL A 31 -3.11 -2.10 -7.62
N PHE A 32 -2.49 -2.48 -6.50
CA PHE A 32 -3.18 -2.74 -5.24
C PHE A 32 -3.80 -1.49 -4.61
N VAL A 33 -3.09 -0.35 -4.63
CA VAL A 33 -3.60 0.92 -4.11
C VAL A 33 -4.83 1.37 -4.90
N VAL A 34 -4.84 1.05 -6.19
CA VAL A 34 -5.63 1.69 -7.22
C VAL A 34 -6.86 0.85 -7.66
N VAL A 35 -6.74 -0.49 -7.72
CA VAL A 35 -7.87 -1.41 -8.03
C VAL A 35 -8.79 -1.63 -6.82
N ALA A 36 -8.30 -1.42 -5.60
CA ALA A 36 -8.92 -1.97 -4.39
C ALA A 36 -9.78 -0.97 -3.60
N GLU A 37 -10.68 -0.21 -4.22
CA GLU A 37 -11.78 0.39 -3.44
C GLU A 37 -13.07 -0.38 -3.71
N PRO A 38 -13.58 -1.15 -2.72
CA PRO A 38 -14.90 -1.74 -2.84
C PRO A 38 -15.88 -0.60 -3.07
N GLY A 39 -16.79 -0.78 -4.03
CA GLY A 39 -17.93 0.10 -4.15
C GLY A 39 -18.67 0.12 -2.82
N THR A 40 -18.39 1.15 -2.02
CA THR A 40 -19.29 1.68 -0.99
C THR A 40 -20.42 2.48 -1.64
N ALA A 41 -20.72 2.19 -2.91
CA ALA A 41 -22.05 2.34 -3.49
C ALA A 41 -22.96 1.26 -2.89
N ARG A 42 -23.24 1.41 -1.59
CA ARG A 42 -24.49 1.08 -0.91
C ARG A 42 -24.44 1.77 0.45
N LEU A 43 -24.29 3.10 0.40
CA LEU A 43 -25.08 3.95 1.27
C LEU A 43 -26.55 3.67 0.93
N GLY A 44 -27.09 2.61 1.54
CA GLY A 44 -28.43 2.69 2.09
C GLY A 44 -28.35 3.65 3.26
N SER A 45 -28.18 4.94 2.96
CA SER A 45 -28.42 6.00 3.92
C SER A 45 -29.91 5.98 4.21
N SER A 46 -30.23 5.64 5.44
CA SER A 46 -31.10 6.45 6.26
C SER A 46 -32.41 6.90 5.62
N ARG A 47 -33.43 6.05 5.76
CA ARG A 47 -34.73 6.51 6.25
C ARG A 47 -34.59 6.74 7.77
N SER A 48 -33.75 7.70 8.17
CA SER A 48 -33.74 8.23 9.54
C SER A 48 -34.73 9.37 9.55
N GLY A 49 -35.83 9.17 10.27
CA GLY A 49 -36.83 10.20 10.49
C GLY A 49 -36.18 11.47 10.99
N VAL A 50 -36.42 12.55 10.25
CA VAL A 50 -36.38 13.89 10.77
C VAL A 50 -37.58 14.00 11.70
N PRO A 51 -37.41 14.22 13.02
CA PRO A 51 -38.47 14.77 13.82
C PRO A 51 -38.63 16.23 13.37
N ASP A 52 -39.77 16.53 12.75
CA ASP A 52 -40.15 17.90 12.41
C ASP A 52 -40.12 18.75 13.69
N GLY A 53 -39.08 19.60 13.76
CA GLY A 53 -38.93 20.63 14.76
C GLY A 53 -39.98 21.72 14.54
N ARG A 54 -41.10 21.55 15.24
CA ARG A 54 -42.03 22.61 15.65
C ARG A 54 -41.29 23.89 16.01
N ALA A 55 -41.62 24.98 15.31
CA ALA A 55 -41.54 26.32 15.87
C ALA A 55 -42.84 26.63 16.65
N PRO A 56 -42.78 27.42 17.74
CA PRO A 56 -43.96 27.79 18.52
C PRO A 56 -44.75 28.87 17.78
N GLY A 57 -45.79 28.44 17.04
CA GLY A 57 -46.83 29.32 16.53
C GLY A 57 -47.86 29.57 17.62
N TYR A 58 -47.90 30.82 18.10
CA TYR A 58 -48.92 31.36 18.98
C TYR A 58 -50.20 31.64 18.17
N GLY A 59 -51.36 31.30 18.75
CA GLY A 59 -52.69 31.51 18.18
C GLY A 59 -53.24 30.26 17.49
N ASP A 60 -54.51 29.95 17.52
CA ASP A 60 -55.70 30.56 18.10
C ASP A 60 -56.80 29.52 17.80
N SER A 61 -57.75 29.34 18.73
CA SER A 61 -59.11 28.83 18.45
C SER A 61 -59.27 27.48 17.70
N ARG A 62 -59.72 26.43 18.42
CA ARG A 62 -61.13 25.98 18.35
C ARG A 62 -61.39 24.69 19.11
N ASP A 63 -62.54 24.75 19.76
CA ASP A 63 -63.34 23.69 20.36
C ASP A 63 -63.58 22.48 19.45
N GLY A 64 -63.90 21.34 20.07
CA GLY A 64 -64.41 20.15 19.40
C GLY A 64 -63.76 18.88 19.98
N ASP A 65 -64.17 18.43 21.16
CA ASP A 65 -65.31 17.51 21.34
C ASP A 65 -64.96 16.04 21.07
N SER A 66 -65.07 15.25 22.14
CA SER A 66 -65.40 13.82 22.16
C SER A 66 -64.48 12.80 21.47
N ARG A 67 -63.84 11.94 22.27
CA ARG A 67 -64.40 10.59 22.54
C ARG A 67 -63.55 9.79 23.52
N ASP A 68 -64.27 9.30 24.51
CA ASP A 68 -63.94 8.21 25.42
C ASP A 68 -63.62 6.89 24.69
N GLY A 69 -62.91 6.02 25.41
CA GLY A 69 -62.52 4.66 25.04
C GLY A 69 -61.10 4.42 25.54
N ASP A 70 -60.85 4.26 26.84
CA ASP A 70 -61.28 3.17 27.72
C ASP A 70 -60.85 1.77 27.25
N ASP A 71 -60.32 1.06 28.24
CA ASP A 71 -59.94 -0.35 28.31
C ASP A 71 -58.72 -0.89 27.54
N GLY A 72 -57.81 -1.50 28.31
CA GLY A 72 -56.82 -2.38 27.73
C GLY A 72 -55.64 -2.80 28.61
N THR A 73 -55.90 -3.12 29.87
CA THR A 73 -55.02 -3.82 30.81
C THR A 73 -54.22 -4.96 30.15
N GLU A 74 -52.88 -4.90 30.17
CA GLU A 74 -52.07 -6.12 30.22
C GLU A 74 -50.88 -5.98 31.19
N PRO A 75 -50.53 -7.07 31.88
CA PRO A 75 -49.76 -7.04 33.12
C PRO A 75 -48.30 -7.43 32.90
N GLY A 76 -47.44 -6.88 33.76
CA GLY A 76 -46.31 -7.59 34.38
C GLY A 76 -45.43 -8.44 33.46
N VAL A 77 -44.37 -7.83 32.93
CA VAL A 77 -43.11 -8.54 32.71
C VAL A 77 -42.02 -7.79 33.45
N GLU A 78 -41.77 -8.25 34.68
CA GLU A 78 -40.51 -8.06 35.40
C GLU A 78 -39.36 -8.59 34.52
N ARG A 79 -38.83 -7.73 33.65
CA ARG A 79 -37.49 -7.95 33.10
C ARG A 79 -36.51 -7.35 34.09
N GLY A 80 -36.02 -8.22 34.96
CA GLY A 80 -35.00 -7.93 35.93
C GLY A 80 -33.88 -7.10 35.32
N ASP A 81 -33.75 -5.89 35.84
CA ASP A 81 -32.61 -5.00 35.68
C ASP A 81 -31.38 -5.65 36.32
N ALA A 82 -30.84 -6.65 35.64
CA ALA A 82 -29.48 -7.08 35.84
C ALA A 82 -28.58 -5.98 35.26
N VAL A 83 -28.40 -4.92 36.04
CA VAL A 83 -27.36 -3.90 35.85
C VAL A 83 -26.05 -4.66 35.62
N PRO A 84 -25.52 -4.70 34.38
CA PRO A 84 -24.26 -5.35 34.13
C PRO A 84 -23.20 -4.53 34.85
N GLY A 85 -22.73 -5.08 35.98
CA GLY A 85 -21.76 -4.47 36.85
C GLY A 85 -20.64 -3.82 36.05
N GLY A 86 -20.43 -2.55 36.36
CA GLY A 86 -19.43 -1.72 35.73
C GLY A 86 -18.07 -2.41 35.73
N ARG A 87 -17.68 -2.92 34.56
CA ARG A 87 -16.26 -2.95 34.16
C ARG A 87 -15.85 -1.55 33.68
N ALA A 88 -16.16 -0.56 34.51
CA ALA A 88 -15.54 0.75 34.44
C ALA A 88 -14.20 0.65 35.17
N GLY A 89 -13.12 1.07 34.50
CA GLY A 89 -11.96 1.59 35.23
C GLY A 89 -10.68 0.75 35.21
N ALA A 90 -10.59 -0.38 34.53
CA ALA A 90 -9.31 -1.09 34.38
C ALA A 90 -8.51 -0.58 33.17
N GLY A 91 -7.99 0.64 33.28
CA GLY A 91 -6.57 0.85 33.02
C GLY A 91 -6.04 0.72 31.59
N VAL A 92 -6.83 0.99 30.56
CA VAL A 92 -6.25 1.38 29.26
C VAL A 92 -6.05 2.90 29.28
N MET A 93 -5.19 3.38 30.20
CA MET A 93 -4.38 4.55 29.88
C MET A 93 -3.48 4.12 28.71
N ALA A 94 -4.04 4.19 27.49
CA ALA A 94 -3.28 4.04 26.27
C ALA A 94 -2.14 5.04 26.36
N ARG A 95 -0.92 4.54 26.63
CA ARG A 95 0.25 5.37 26.88
C ARG A 95 0.35 6.38 25.73
N PRO A 96 0.17 7.69 25.96
CA PRO A 96 0.07 8.68 24.88
C PRO A 96 1.32 8.68 23.99
N GLY A 97 2.47 8.25 24.52
CA GLY A 97 3.70 8.02 23.75
C GLY A 97 3.60 6.91 22.70
N LEU A 98 2.92 5.79 22.98
CA LEU A 98 2.82 4.67 22.04
C LEU A 98 1.94 5.01 20.84
N ALA A 99 0.84 5.73 21.06
CA ALA A 99 -0.02 6.22 19.99
C ALA A 99 0.75 7.15 19.04
N ARG A 100 1.53 8.09 19.60
CA ARG A 100 2.40 8.99 18.81
C ARG A 100 3.47 8.24 18.02
N LEU A 101 4.07 7.20 18.60
CA LEU A 101 5.06 6.36 17.92
C LEU A 101 4.42 5.60 16.74
N VAL A 102 3.26 4.99 16.94
CA VAL A 102 2.51 4.28 15.87
C VAL A 102 2.17 5.23 14.72
N ASP A 103 1.72 6.45 15.04
CA ASP A 103 1.44 7.47 14.04
C ASP A 103 2.71 7.94 13.31
N GLY A 104 3.81 8.10 14.05
CA GLY A 104 5.12 8.46 13.49
C GLY A 104 5.63 7.41 12.49
N PHE A 105 5.61 6.12 12.87
CA PHE A 105 5.99 5.04 11.95
C PHE A 105 5.06 4.95 10.74
N GLY A 106 3.76 5.19 10.92
CA GLY A 106 2.83 5.22 9.79
C GLY A 106 3.11 6.34 8.80
N ARG A 107 3.53 7.52 9.28
CA ARG A 107 3.97 8.62 8.40
C ARG A 107 5.28 8.28 7.72
N ALA A 108 6.26 7.75 8.46
CA ALA A 108 7.56 7.37 7.91
C ALA A 108 7.42 6.30 6.81
N ALA A 109 6.60 5.27 7.04
CA ALA A 109 6.31 4.24 6.05
C ALA A 109 5.66 4.82 4.77
N ARG A 110 4.74 5.77 4.91
CA ARG A 110 4.13 6.48 3.76
C ARG A 110 5.14 7.32 3.00
N LEU A 111 6.00 8.08 3.69
CA LEU A 111 7.06 8.85 3.04
C LEU A 111 8.07 7.95 2.34
N ALA A 112 8.36 6.77 2.88
CA ALA A 112 9.22 5.80 2.22
C ALA A 112 8.64 5.30 0.88
N ILE A 113 7.30 5.19 0.77
CA ILE A 113 6.64 4.89 -0.52
C ILE A 113 6.84 6.04 -1.51
N VAL A 114 6.79 7.30 -1.05
CA VAL A 114 7.06 8.48 -1.90
C VAL A 114 8.51 8.47 -2.40
N VAL A 115 9.47 8.18 -1.49
CA VAL A 115 10.89 8.04 -1.81
C VAL A 115 11.12 6.93 -2.85
N LEU A 116 10.48 5.79 -2.64
CA LEU A 116 10.55 4.65 -3.55
C LEU A 116 9.97 5.01 -4.93
N ALA A 117 8.79 5.64 -4.98
CA ALA A 117 8.14 6.12 -6.20
C ALA A 117 9.01 7.09 -6.99
N ALA A 118 9.54 8.12 -6.32
CA ALA A 118 10.38 9.13 -6.94
C ALA A 118 11.71 8.56 -7.46
N SER A 119 12.41 7.75 -6.65
CA SER A 119 13.68 7.13 -7.05
C SER A 119 13.51 6.18 -8.25
N THR A 120 12.41 5.43 -8.31
CA THR A 120 12.15 4.53 -9.46
C THR A 120 11.75 5.30 -10.70
N PHE A 121 10.89 6.31 -10.56
CA PHE A 121 10.57 7.19 -11.69
C PHE A 121 11.84 7.80 -12.29
N ALA A 122 12.71 8.34 -11.44
CA ALA A 122 13.98 8.91 -11.85
C ALA A 122 14.91 7.88 -12.52
N ALA A 123 15.02 6.68 -11.94
CA ALA A 123 15.85 5.62 -12.48
C ALA A 123 15.42 5.15 -13.88
N TYR A 124 14.12 5.15 -14.16
CA TYR A 124 13.54 4.66 -15.42
C TYR A 124 13.43 5.73 -16.49
N LEU A 125 13.02 6.96 -16.15
CA LEU A 125 12.73 7.99 -17.13
C LEU A 125 13.89 8.95 -17.40
N VAL A 126 14.69 9.26 -16.37
CA VAL A 126 15.76 10.26 -16.47
C VAL A 126 17.03 9.73 -15.82
N PRO A 127 17.63 8.67 -16.40
CA PRO A 127 18.79 7.98 -15.82
C PRO A 127 20.01 8.90 -15.61
N ASP A 128 20.22 9.87 -16.51
CA ASP A 128 21.38 10.75 -16.48
C ASP A 128 21.27 11.86 -15.42
N HIS A 129 20.03 12.17 -14.99
CA HIS A 129 19.75 13.21 -13.99
C HIS A 129 18.87 12.68 -12.85
N ARG A 130 19.11 11.43 -12.44
CA ARG A 130 18.38 10.74 -11.37
C ARG A 130 18.11 11.61 -10.13
N PRO A 131 19.10 12.26 -9.49
CA PRO A 131 18.84 13.01 -8.27
C PRO A 131 17.91 14.20 -8.52
N ALA A 132 18.11 14.94 -9.62
CA ALA A 132 17.26 16.07 -9.97
C ALA A 132 15.82 15.63 -10.29
N ALA A 133 15.66 14.56 -11.09
CA ALA A 133 14.36 14.02 -11.43
C ALA A 133 13.59 13.51 -10.20
N ALA A 134 14.26 12.83 -9.26
CA ALA A 134 13.63 12.36 -8.03
C ALA A 134 13.11 13.53 -7.17
N VAL A 135 13.92 14.58 -7.00
CA VAL A 135 13.52 15.80 -6.28
C VAL A 135 12.34 16.49 -6.98
N LEU A 136 12.37 16.60 -8.31
CA LEU A 136 11.28 17.19 -9.09
C LEU A 136 9.96 16.42 -8.93
N VAL A 137 10.00 15.08 -8.89
CA VAL A 137 8.80 14.27 -8.63
C VAL A 137 8.23 14.54 -7.25
N VAL A 138 9.07 14.57 -6.21
CA VAL A 138 8.63 14.87 -4.85
C VAL A 138 8.05 16.29 -4.77
N ALA A 139 8.69 17.26 -5.42
CA ALA A 139 8.20 18.63 -5.49
C ALA A 139 6.84 18.71 -6.22
N ALA A 140 6.69 18.02 -7.36
CA ALA A 140 5.44 17.99 -8.11
C ALA A 140 4.30 17.37 -7.31
N VAL A 141 4.56 16.28 -6.58
CA VAL A 141 3.60 15.64 -5.67
C VAL A 141 3.20 16.58 -4.53
N ALA A 142 4.15 17.30 -3.94
CA ALA A 142 3.90 18.29 -2.90
C ALA A 142 3.06 19.48 -3.42
N VAL A 143 3.36 19.99 -4.62
CA VAL A 143 2.57 21.05 -5.28
C VAL A 143 1.16 20.56 -5.57
N ALA A 144 1.00 19.34 -6.06
CA ALA A 144 -0.30 18.73 -6.31
C ALA A 144 -1.13 18.58 -5.01
N ASP A 145 -0.51 18.20 -3.89
CA ASP A 145 -1.16 18.13 -2.57
C ASP A 145 -1.64 19.53 -2.10
N VAL A 146 -0.82 20.56 -2.29
CA VAL A 146 -1.18 21.97 -1.98
C VAL A 146 -2.32 22.46 -2.88
N ALA A 147 -2.30 22.08 -4.16
CA ALA A 147 -3.38 22.35 -5.10
C ALA A 147 -4.67 21.58 -4.79
N GLY A 148 -4.64 20.65 -3.83
CA GLY A 148 -5.79 19.83 -3.46
C GLY A 148 -6.13 18.75 -4.48
N VAL A 149 -5.15 18.37 -5.32
CA VAL A 149 -5.32 17.28 -6.29
C VAL A 149 -5.47 15.98 -5.50
N ARG A 150 -6.67 15.43 -5.52
CA ARG A 150 -7.00 14.14 -4.90
C ARG A 150 -7.39 13.17 -6.01
N LEU A 151 -6.88 11.95 -5.89
CA LEU A 151 -7.26 10.86 -6.77
C LEU A 151 -8.58 10.27 -6.29
N ASP A 152 -9.66 10.60 -6.97
CA ASP A 152 -10.95 10.00 -6.70
C ASP A 152 -10.93 8.49 -6.92
N ALA A 153 -11.89 7.78 -6.31
CA ALA A 153 -12.07 6.34 -6.47
C ALA A 153 -12.18 5.93 -7.95
N TYR A 154 -12.80 6.79 -8.76
CA TYR A 154 -12.95 6.60 -10.20
C TYR A 154 -11.59 6.56 -10.92
N TRP A 155 -10.78 7.60 -10.75
CA TRP A 155 -9.44 7.67 -11.36
C TRP A 155 -8.52 6.57 -10.87
N ARG A 156 -8.64 6.20 -9.59
CA ARG A 156 -7.98 5.01 -9.06
C ARG A 156 -8.40 3.79 -9.87
N ARG A 157 -9.68 3.42 -9.95
CA ARG A 157 -10.08 2.23 -10.72
C ARG A 157 -9.55 2.19 -12.16
N TRP A 158 -9.52 3.34 -12.83
CA TRP A 158 -8.96 3.45 -14.19
C TRP A 158 -7.46 3.21 -14.26
N VAL A 159 -6.66 3.90 -13.43
CA VAL A 159 -5.20 3.66 -13.38
C VAL A 159 -4.91 2.19 -13.08
N GLY A 160 -5.75 1.55 -12.25
CA GLY A 160 -5.56 0.17 -11.82
C GLY A 160 -5.87 -0.81 -12.92
N GLY A 161 -6.97 -0.57 -13.63
CA GLY A 161 -7.31 -1.31 -14.85
C GLY A 161 -6.23 -1.17 -15.92
N LEU A 162 -5.71 0.04 -16.15
CA LEU A 162 -4.63 0.29 -17.11
C LEU A 162 -3.34 -0.42 -16.72
N LEU A 163 -2.95 -0.40 -15.46
CA LEU A 163 -1.76 -1.12 -14.98
C LEU A 163 -1.94 -2.65 -15.08
N LEU A 164 -3.13 -3.18 -14.82
CA LEU A 164 -3.44 -4.60 -15.03
C LEU A 164 -3.39 -4.98 -16.51
N LEU A 165 -3.92 -4.13 -17.39
CA LEU A 165 -3.85 -4.33 -18.83
C LEU A 165 -2.40 -4.30 -19.33
N ALA A 166 -1.59 -3.35 -18.84
CA ALA A 166 -0.17 -3.27 -19.16
C ALA A 166 0.59 -4.51 -18.66
N ALA A 167 0.29 -5.00 -17.47
CA ALA A 167 0.85 -6.25 -16.94
C ALA A 167 0.46 -7.46 -17.81
N ALA A 168 -0.80 -7.56 -18.23
CA ALA A 168 -1.26 -8.64 -19.11
C ALA A 168 -0.59 -8.57 -20.49
N ALA A 169 -0.46 -7.37 -21.07
CA ALA A 169 0.24 -7.15 -22.34
C ALA A 169 1.72 -7.53 -22.24
N PHE A 170 2.39 -7.16 -21.14
CA PHE A 170 3.76 -7.56 -20.88
C PHE A 170 3.91 -9.09 -20.82
N VAL A 171 3.03 -9.77 -20.06
CA VAL A 171 3.02 -11.24 -20.00
C VAL A 171 2.79 -11.84 -21.39
N ALA A 172 1.84 -11.32 -22.17
CA ALA A 172 1.56 -11.80 -23.52
C ALA A 172 2.78 -11.64 -24.46
N VAL A 173 3.47 -10.49 -24.41
CA VAL A 173 4.71 -10.26 -25.17
C VAL A 173 5.80 -11.24 -24.74
N CYS A 174 5.98 -11.45 -23.44
CA CYS A 174 6.95 -12.41 -22.91
C CYS A 174 6.63 -13.87 -23.28
N LEU A 175 5.38 -14.23 -23.55
CA LEU A 175 5.03 -15.58 -24.02
C LEU A 175 5.06 -15.71 -25.54
N GLY A 176 4.93 -14.59 -26.27
CA GLY A 176 4.95 -14.57 -27.73
C GLY A 176 6.36 -14.56 -28.35
N VAL A 177 7.35 -14.04 -27.63
CA VAL A 177 8.75 -13.96 -28.12
C VAL A 177 9.52 -15.19 -27.64
N SER A 178 10.21 -15.88 -28.54
CA SER A 178 11.08 -17.00 -28.14
C SER A 178 12.23 -16.50 -27.26
N PRO A 179 12.51 -17.17 -26.12
CA PRO A 179 13.57 -16.74 -25.21
C PRO A 179 14.93 -16.76 -25.90
N ALA A 180 15.77 -15.77 -25.58
CA ALA A 180 17.13 -15.71 -26.09
C ALA A 180 17.93 -16.93 -25.59
N PRO A 181 18.90 -17.45 -26.37
CA PRO A 181 19.76 -18.55 -25.93
C PRO A 181 20.43 -18.20 -24.60
N SER A 182 20.25 -19.05 -23.59
CA SER A 182 20.85 -18.86 -22.28
C SER A 182 22.37 -18.78 -22.40
N PRO A 183 23.02 -17.71 -21.90
CA PRO A 183 24.47 -17.71 -21.78
C PRO A 183 24.90 -18.84 -20.82
N VAL A 184 26.06 -19.44 -21.09
CA VAL A 184 26.68 -20.45 -20.21
C VAL A 184 26.83 -19.83 -18.82
N ALA A 185 26.24 -20.49 -17.82
CA ALA A 185 26.23 -20.02 -16.44
C ALA A 185 27.66 -19.99 -15.90
N GLU A 186 28.21 -18.78 -15.69
CA GLU A 186 29.37 -18.63 -14.83
C GLU A 186 28.92 -18.80 -13.38
N PRO A 187 29.61 -19.58 -12.53
CA PRO A 187 29.22 -19.77 -11.13
C PRO A 187 29.30 -18.44 -10.41
N LEU A 188 28.15 -17.90 -9.97
CA LEU A 188 28.11 -16.70 -9.15
C LEU A 188 28.75 -17.01 -7.78
N GLY A 189 29.86 -16.33 -7.47
CA GLY A 189 30.53 -16.41 -6.16
C GLY A 189 29.77 -15.80 -4.98
N GLY A 190 28.43 -15.72 -5.05
CA GLY A 190 27.57 -15.04 -4.08
C GLY A 190 26.25 -15.75 -3.75
N ASP A 191 26.07 -17.00 -4.19
CA ASP A 191 24.87 -17.83 -3.99
C ASP A 191 24.74 -18.33 -2.55
N THR A 192 24.76 -17.41 -1.58
CA THR A 192 24.33 -17.78 -0.23
C THR A 192 22.79 -17.90 -0.23
N PRO A 193 22.21 -19.01 0.26
CA PRO A 193 20.76 -19.20 0.33
C PRO A 193 20.01 -18.04 1.01
N TRP A 194 20.71 -17.33 1.90
CA TRP A 194 20.24 -16.15 2.63
C TRP A 194 20.08 -14.90 1.74
N GLY A 195 20.94 -14.75 0.72
CA GLY A 195 20.91 -13.70 -0.32
C GLY A 195 19.72 -13.82 -1.28
N VAL A 196 19.00 -14.93 -1.24
CA VAL A 196 17.79 -15.16 -1.99
C VAL A 196 16.55 -14.92 -1.12
N LEU A 197 16.49 -15.59 0.03
CA LEU A 197 15.37 -15.50 0.97
C LEU A 197 15.11 -14.06 1.43
N GLY A 198 16.15 -13.31 1.80
CA GLY A 198 15.99 -11.91 2.23
C GLY A 198 15.32 -11.00 1.18
N GLY A 199 15.51 -11.23 -0.12
CA GLY A 199 14.92 -10.41 -1.18
C GLY A 199 13.42 -10.66 -1.33
N VAL A 200 13.04 -11.94 -1.32
CA VAL A 200 11.65 -12.41 -1.25
C VAL A 200 10.93 -11.79 -0.05
N LEU A 201 11.58 -11.87 1.11
CA LEU A 201 11.06 -11.40 2.38
C LEU A 201 10.91 -9.88 2.42
N SER A 202 11.88 -9.14 1.84
CA SER A 202 11.81 -7.69 1.66
C SER A 202 10.63 -7.29 0.78
N ALA A 203 10.46 -7.97 -0.36
CA ALA A 203 9.35 -7.69 -1.28
C ALA A 203 8.01 -7.95 -0.60
N ALA A 204 7.85 -9.11 0.06
CA ALA A 204 6.64 -9.44 0.81
C ALA A 204 6.32 -8.40 1.89
N ALA A 205 7.33 -7.92 2.62
CA ALA A 205 7.18 -6.93 3.68
C ALA A 205 6.63 -5.59 3.19
N VAL A 206 7.07 -5.09 2.03
CA VAL A 206 6.55 -3.83 1.43
C VAL A 206 5.07 -3.93 1.07
N PHE A 207 4.60 -5.13 0.69
CA PHE A 207 3.18 -5.33 0.38
C PHE A 207 2.29 -5.37 1.62
N VAL A 208 2.79 -5.74 2.80
CA VAL A 208 1.98 -5.84 4.03
C VAL A 208 1.12 -4.59 4.32
N PRO A 209 1.67 -3.35 4.36
CA PRO A 209 0.87 -2.15 4.61
C PRO A 209 -0.16 -1.89 3.50
N VAL A 210 0.19 -2.20 2.25
CA VAL A 210 -0.67 -1.99 1.08
C VAL A 210 -1.87 -2.94 1.08
N LEU A 211 -1.68 -4.18 1.53
CA LEU A 211 -2.72 -5.20 1.60
C LEU A 211 -3.67 -5.01 2.79
N ARG A 212 -3.27 -4.21 3.80
CA ARG A 212 -4.06 -4.02 5.03
C ARG A 212 -5.36 -3.27 4.74
N GLY A 213 -6.48 -3.85 5.13
CA GLY A 213 -7.81 -3.27 4.93
C GLY A 213 -8.37 -3.42 3.51
N ARG A 214 -7.65 -4.10 2.61
CA ARG A 214 -8.15 -4.38 1.25
C ARG A 214 -9.00 -5.65 1.23
N SER A 215 -9.94 -5.69 0.29
CA SER A 215 -10.77 -6.88 0.08
C SER A 215 -9.89 -8.06 -0.34
N ARG A 216 -10.21 -9.26 0.17
CA ARG A 216 -9.48 -10.49 -0.17
C ARG A 216 -9.37 -10.69 -1.69
N ARG A 217 -10.41 -10.34 -2.44
CA ARG A 217 -10.40 -10.41 -3.92
C ARG A 217 -9.29 -9.56 -4.50
N THR A 218 -9.12 -8.31 -4.05
CA THR A 218 -8.09 -7.45 -4.63
C THR A 218 -6.69 -7.91 -4.27
N VAL A 219 -6.50 -8.39 -3.03
CA VAL A 219 -5.24 -9.02 -2.59
C VAL A 219 -4.87 -10.17 -3.52
N VAL A 220 -5.83 -11.05 -3.85
CA VAL A 220 -5.61 -12.19 -4.74
C VAL A 220 -5.33 -11.74 -6.17
N VAL A 221 -6.13 -10.82 -6.73
CA VAL A 221 -5.95 -10.35 -8.12
C VAL A 221 -4.58 -9.71 -8.31
N GLY A 222 -4.18 -8.79 -7.43
CA GLY A 222 -2.85 -8.17 -7.55
C GLY A 222 -1.71 -9.16 -7.33
N ALA A 223 -1.90 -10.18 -6.47
CA ALA A 223 -0.88 -11.21 -6.26
C ALA A 223 -0.73 -12.14 -7.47
N VAL A 224 -1.85 -12.49 -8.13
CA VAL A 224 -1.83 -13.28 -9.37
C VAL A 224 -1.19 -12.48 -10.51
N ALA A 225 -1.52 -11.19 -10.65
CA ALA A 225 -0.87 -10.31 -11.62
C ALA A 225 0.64 -10.20 -11.36
N ALA A 226 1.03 -10.06 -10.09
CA ALA A 226 2.45 -10.04 -9.67
C ALA A 226 3.20 -11.29 -10.09
N LEU A 227 2.62 -12.45 -9.75
CA LEU A 227 3.17 -13.76 -10.08
C LEU A 227 3.29 -13.95 -11.58
N GLY A 228 2.27 -13.53 -12.34
CA GLY A 228 2.28 -13.61 -13.80
C GLY A 228 3.40 -12.79 -14.42
N VAL A 229 3.54 -11.51 -14.02
CA VAL A 229 4.63 -10.64 -14.50
C VAL A 229 6.00 -11.18 -14.10
N ALA A 230 6.14 -11.66 -12.87
CA ALA A 230 7.39 -12.24 -12.39
C ALA A 230 7.77 -13.52 -13.15
N ALA A 231 6.82 -14.44 -13.34
CA ALA A 231 7.03 -15.67 -14.09
C ALA A 231 7.36 -15.40 -15.56
N ALA A 232 6.68 -14.44 -16.18
CA ALA A 232 6.95 -14.02 -17.56
C ALA A 232 8.35 -13.40 -17.72
N ALA A 233 8.76 -12.55 -16.76
CA ALA A 233 10.11 -11.99 -16.74
C ALA A 233 11.18 -13.09 -16.53
N LEU A 234 10.93 -14.02 -15.60
CA LEU A 234 11.80 -15.19 -15.36
C LEU A 234 11.94 -16.07 -16.60
N TYR A 235 10.85 -16.29 -17.33
CA TYR A 235 10.83 -17.06 -18.57
C TYR A 235 11.71 -16.42 -19.65
N GLN A 236 11.67 -15.09 -19.79
CA GLN A 236 12.40 -14.38 -20.84
C GLN A 236 13.88 -14.14 -20.54
N LEU A 237 14.20 -13.70 -19.33
CA LEU A 237 15.56 -13.29 -18.98
C LEU A 237 16.41 -14.44 -18.45
N GLY A 238 15.77 -15.52 -18.01
CA GLY A 238 16.41 -16.53 -17.18
C GLY A 238 16.82 -15.99 -15.80
N PRO A 239 17.09 -16.88 -14.83
CA PRO A 239 17.42 -16.47 -13.46
C PRO A 239 18.73 -15.66 -13.36
N LEU A 240 19.71 -15.96 -14.22
CA LEU A 240 21.06 -15.38 -14.15
C LEU A 240 21.13 -13.92 -14.63
N ARG A 241 20.46 -13.55 -15.74
CA ARG A 241 20.45 -12.14 -16.20
C ARG A 241 19.56 -11.24 -15.34
N LEU A 242 18.54 -11.81 -14.71
CA LEU A 242 17.72 -11.09 -13.73
C LEU A 242 18.50 -10.72 -12.48
N GLY A 243 19.42 -11.58 -12.04
CA GLY A 243 20.24 -11.38 -10.84
C GLY A 243 21.14 -10.15 -10.88
N LEU A 244 21.64 -9.81 -12.08
CA LEU A 244 22.76 -8.89 -12.24
C LEU A 244 22.37 -7.46 -12.63
N SER A 245 21.13 -7.22 -13.10
CA SER A 245 20.72 -5.87 -13.53
C SER A 245 19.82 -5.16 -12.51
N THR A 246 20.29 -4.01 -12.02
CA THR A 246 19.50 -3.07 -11.20
C THR A 246 18.42 -2.33 -12.01
N THR A 247 18.49 -2.39 -13.35
CA THR A 247 17.55 -1.84 -14.33
C THR A 247 17.01 -2.93 -15.26
N SER A 248 16.65 -4.08 -14.69
CA SER A 248 16.37 -5.31 -15.44
C SER A 248 15.38 -5.11 -16.59
N LEU A 249 14.29 -4.35 -16.40
CA LEU A 249 13.29 -4.14 -17.46
C LEU A 249 13.82 -3.34 -18.65
N ARG A 250 14.65 -2.31 -18.42
CA ARG A 250 15.23 -1.52 -19.52
C ARG A 250 16.21 -2.37 -20.31
N ASP A 251 17.01 -3.17 -19.60
CA ASP A 251 17.95 -4.10 -20.21
C ASP A 251 17.22 -5.27 -20.90
N THR A 252 16.03 -5.65 -20.41
CA THR A 252 15.15 -6.64 -21.07
C THR A 252 14.65 -6.11 -22.39
N PHE A 253 14.13 -4.88 -22.43
CA PHE A 253 13.66 -4.29 -23.69
C PHE A 253 14.82 -4.05 -24.67
N ALA A 254 16.00 -3.68 -24.17
CA ALA A 254 17.19 -3.58 -25.00
C ALA A 254 17.63 -4.94 -25.55
N ALA A 255 17.57 -6.00 -24.74
CA ALA A 255 17.91 -7.36 -25.15
C ALA A 255 16.88 -7.99 -26.10
N ALA A 256 15.60 -7.63 -25.96
CA ALA A 256 14.50 -8.09 -26.81
C ALA A 256 14.34 -7.27 -28.11
N ASP A 257 15.29 -6.37 -28.41
CA ASP A 257 15.24 -5.39 -29.52
C ASP A 257 13.93 -4.57 -29.55
N ALA A 258 13.29 -4.46 -28.40
CA ALA A 258 12.00 -3.85 -28.21
C ALA A 258 12.14 -2.40 -27.70
N GLN A 259 13.15 -1.68 -28.19
CA GLN A 259 13.38 -0.28 -27.83
C GLN A 259 12.18 0.62 -28.17
N ALA A 260 11.38 0.23 -29.18
CA ALA A 260 10.12 0.88 -29.51
C ALA A 260 9.08 0.86 -28.37
N LEU A 261 9.21 -0.03 -27.38
CA LEU A 261 8.35 -0.11 -26.20
C LEU A 261 8.84 0.76 -25.02
N ALA A 262 10.00 1.40 -25.13
CA ALA A 262 10.50 2.34 -24.10
C ALA A 262 9.48 3.43 -23.70
N PRO A 263 8.77 4.11 -24.63
CA PRO A 263 7.75 5.10 -24.25
C PRO A 263 6.56 4.46 -23.50
N ALA A 264 6.16 3.23 -23.87
CA ALA A 264 5.10 2.51 -23.18
C ALA A 264 5.52 2.16 -21.74
N LEU A 265 6.76 1.70 -21.54
CA LEU A 265 7.31 1.48 -20.19
C LEU A 265 7.32 2.78 -19.39
N GLY A 266 7.73 3.89 -20.00
CA GLY A 266 7.73 5.20 -19.34
C GLY A 266 6.34 5.64 -18.89
N ALA A 267 5.32 5.43 -19.73
CA ALA A 267 3.93 5.69 -19.39
C ALA A 267 3.45 4.81 -18.22
N VAL A 268 3.79 3.52 -18.23
CA VAL A 268 3.45 2.58 -17.14
C VAL A 268 4.12 2.98 -15.83
N VAL A 269 5.41 3.31 -15.85
CA VAL A 269 6.16 3.77 -14.67
C VAL A 269 5.56 5.06 -14.12
N THR A 270 5.18 5.99 -15.00
CA THR A 270 4.53 7.26 -14.61
C THR A 270 3.17 7.01 -13.96
N LEU A 271 2.33 6.19 -14.60
CA LEU A 271 1.02 5.79 -14.10
C LEU A 271 1.10 4.99 -12.79
N ALA A 272 2.19 4.27 -12.56
CA ALA A 272 2.45 3.59 -11.30
C ALA A 272 2.91 4.59 -10.21
N CYS A 273 4.00 5.30 -10.47
CA CYS A 273 4.70 6.06 -9.44
C CYS A 273 3.92 7.30 -8.99
N LEU A 274 3.32 8.07 -9.92
CA LEU A 274 2.68 9.34 -9.54
C LEU A 274 1.44 9.13 -8.64
N PRO A 275 0.49 8.23 -8.97
CA PRO A 275 -0.67 8.00 -8.11
C PRO A 275 -0.29 7.38 -6.75
N ALA A 276 0.70 6.48 -6.74
CA ALA A 276 1.22 5.92 -5.50
C ALA A 276 1.85 7.02 -4.62
N ALA A 277 2.67 7.90 -5.20
CA ALA A 277 3.29 9.01 -4.48
C ALA A 277 2.26 10.02 -3.98
N LEU A 278 1.29 10.43 -4.80
CA LEU A 278 0.23 11.37 -4.41
C LEU A 278 -0.61 10.84 -3.25
N THR A 279 -1.03 9.57 -3.31
CA THR A 279 -1.84 8.95 -2.26
C THR A 279 -1.04 8.74 -0.96
N ALA A 280 0.22 8.33 -1.06
CA ALA A 280 1.09 8.16 0.11
C ALA A 280 1.43 9.51 0.76
N PHE A 281 1.75 10.53 -0.06
CA PHE A 281 2.11 11.86 0.41
C PHE A 281 0.95 12.58 1.08
N GLY A 282 -0.24 12.60 0.44
CA GLY A 282 -1.43 13.21 1.05
C GLY A 282 -1.80 12.56 2.39
N ALA A 283 -1.67 11.24 2.47
CA ALA A 283 -1.90 10.52 3.72
C ALA A 283 -0.83 10.84 4.79
N ALA A 284 0.40 11.20 4.40
CA ALA A 284 1.44 11.62 5.34
C ALA A 284 1.26 13.08 5.80
N SER A 285 0.83 13.98 4.90
CA SER A 285 0.71 15.42 5.16
C SER A 285 -0.49 15.78 6.04
N GLU A 286 -1.64 15.10 5.88
CA GLU A 286 -2.90 15.39 6.60
C GLU A 286 -2.80 15.45 8.13
N ARG A 287 -1.76 14.84 8.73
CA ARG A 287 -1.60 14.74 10.20
C ARG A 287 -0.27 15.32 10.71
N ALA A 288 0.49 15.98 9.83
CA ALA A 288 1.85 16.40 10.14
C ALA A 288 1.88 17.67 11.01
N HIS A 289 1.10 18.69 10.65
CA HIS A 289 1.14 19.99 11.34
C HIS A 289 -0.20 20.74 11.23
N PRO A 290 -0.58 21.59 12.21
CA PRO A 290 -1.76 22.46 12.10
C PRO A 290 -1.68 23.50 10.97
N SER A 291 -0.47 23.81 10.48
CA SER A 291 -0.30 24.77 9.38
C SER A 291 -0.16 24.01 8.07
N ARG A 292 -0.95 24.40 7.05
CA ARG A 292 -1.00 23.70 5.76
C ARG A 292 0.35 23.72 5.04
N ILE A 293 1.09 24.82 5.12
CA ILE A 293 2.39 24.96 4.44
C ILE A 293 3.43 24.05 5.10
N THR A 294 3.58 24.10 6.42
CA THR A 294 4.56 23.24 7.11
C THR A 294 4.20 21.76 7.03
N ALA A 295 2.90 21.43 7.00
CA ALA A 295 2.42 20.06 6.81
C ALA A 295 2.83 19.46 5.46
N VAL A 296 3.17 20.28 4.46
CA VAL A 296 3.64 19.83 3.13
C VAL A 296 5.15 19.97 2.99
N VAL A 297 5.72 21.13 3.34
CA VAL A 297 7.14 21.43 3.09
C VAL A 297 8.06 20.50 3.86
N VAL A 298 7.75 20.21 5.13
CA VAL A 298 8.58 19.33 5.96
C VAL A 298 8.63 17.90 5.40
N PRO A 299 7.51 17.18 5.17
CA PRO A 299 7.56 15.84 4.59
C PRO A 299 8.15 15.83 3.18
N ALA A 300 7.93 16.87 2.36
CA ALA A 300 8.54 16.97 1.04
C ALA A 300 10.08 17.06 1.14
N ALA A 301 10.61 17.92 2.01
CA ALA A 301 12.05 18.03 2.25
C ALA A 301 12.64 16.72 2.78
N VAL A 302 11.96 16.09 3.75
CA VAL A 302 12.38 14.80 4.34
C VAL A 302 12.36 13.67 3.31
N ALA A 303 11.42 13.67 2.35
CA ALA A 303 11.37 12.67 1.29
C ALA A 303 12.33 12.96 0.13
N ALA A 304 12.59 14.23 -0.20
CA ALA A 304 13.41 14.62 -1.34
C ALA A 304 14.88 14.18 -1.21
N ILE A 305 15.46 14.34 -0.02
CA ILE A 305 16.86 13.95 0.26
C ILE A 305 17.10 12.45 0.00
N PRO A 306 16.40 11.52 0.67
CA PRO A 306 16.59 10.09 0.41
C PRO A 306 16.13 9.68 -1.00
N ALA A 307 15.16 10.36 -1.61
CA ALA A 307 14.78 10.08 -3.00
C ALA A 307 15.91 10.40 -3.99
N ALA A 308 16.70 11.43 -3.72
CA ALA A 308 17.86 11.79 -4.54
C ALA A 308 19.06 10.87 -4.33
N LEU A 309 19.24 10.36 -3.10
CA LEU A 309 20.42 9.59 -2.70
C LEU A 309 20.25 8.07 -2.86
N LEU A 310 19.03 7.55 -2.65
CA LEU A 310 18.78 6.11 -2.64
C LEU A 310 18.48 5.60 -4.05
N ALA A 311 19.20 4.56 -4.46
CA ALA A 311 18.79 3.73 -5.58
C ALA A 311 17.43 3.06 -5.28
N PRO A 312 16.62 2.71 -6.30
CA PRO A 312 15.32 2.06 -6.10
C PRO A 312 15.37 0.84 -5.18
N ALA A 313 16.42 0.00 -5.31
CA ALA A 313 16.61 -1.17 -4.45
C ALA A 313 16.76 -0.80 -2.97
N ALA A 314 17.56 0.23 -2.65
CA ALA A 314 17.73 0.72 -1.28
C ALA A 314 16.46 1.44 -0.77
N ALA A 315 15.72 2.11 -1.65
CA ALA A 315 14.44 2.71 -1.28
C ALA A 315 13.39 1.65 -0.90
N VAL A 316 13.37 0.49 -1.59
CA VAL A 316 12.50 -0.64 -1.23
C VAL A 316 12.85 -1.19 0.14
N THR A 317 14.14 -1.41 0.42
CA THR A 317 14.57 -1.97 1.71
C THR A 317 14.20 -1.05 2.87
N VAL A 318 14.39 0.26 2.70
CA VAL A 318 13.97 1.27 3.68
C VAL A 318 12.45 1.28 3.85
N ALA A 319 11.69 1.24 2.75
CA ALA A 319 10.23 1.16 2.81
C ALA A 319 9.74 -0.11 3.52
N ALA A 320 10.40 -1.25 3.27
CA ALA A 320 10.12 -2.53 3.92
C ALA A 320 10.37 -2.45 5.43
N MET A 321 11.52 -1.90 5.83
CA MET A 321 11.88 -1.72 7.24
C MET A 321 10.86 -0.85 7.98
N LEU A 322 10.47 0.28 7.39
CA LEU A 322 9.51 1.19 8.01
C LEU A 322 8.10 0.59 8.07
N ALA A 323 7.69 -0.16 7.03
CA ALA A 323 6.45 -0.91 7.03
C ALA A 323 6.41 -1.99 8.13
N LEU A 324 7.51 -2.73 8.31
CA LEU A 324 7.64 -3.72 9.38
C LEU A 324 7.66 -3.07 10.76
N ALA A 325 8.35 -1.94 10.91
CA ALA A 325 8.38 -1.16 12.16
C ALA A 325 6.98 -0.64 12.53
N GLU A 326 6.24 -0.08 11.56
CA GLU A 326 4.84 0.33 11.74
C GLU A 326 3.96 -0.86 12.15
N PHE A 327 4.15 -2.02 11.50
CA PHE A 327 3.42 -3.23 11.85
C PHE A 327 3.73 -3.69 13.27
N ALA A 328 5.01 -3.74 13.65
CA ALA A 328 5.47 -4.15 14.98
C ALA A 328 4.98 -3.18 16.07
N ALA A 329 5.02 -1.88 15.82
CA ALA A 329 4.52 -0.87 16.74
C ALA A 329 3.00 -1.01 16.98
N ARG A 330 2.23 -1.25 15.91
CA ARG A 330 0.79 -1.53 16.03
C ARG A 330 0.49 -2.84 16.73
N ALA A 331 1.27 -3.87 16.43
CA ALA A 331 1.15 -5.15 17.11
C ALA A 331 1.38 -4.92 18.61
N ALA A 332 2.47 -4.27 19.00
CA ALA A 332 2.80 -3.95 20.39
C ALA A 332 1.73 -3.10 21.12
N ALA A 333 0.97 -2.27 20.39
CA ALA A 333 -0.16 -1.50 20.92
C ALA A 333 -1.47 -2.31 21.06
N GLY A 334 -1.57 -3.46 20.39
CA GLY A 334 -2.75 -4.33 20.42
C GLY A 334 -2.82 -5.25 21.65
N PRO A 335 -3.98 -5.91 21.86
CA PRO A 335 -4.16 -6.87 22.96
C PRO A 335 -3.26 -8.10 22.76
N ARG A 336 -2.50 -8.44 23.81
CA ARG A 336 -1.52 -9.54 23.80
C ARG A 336 -2.19 -10.88 23.50
N GLY A 337 -1.82 -11.50 22.38
CA GLY A 337 -2.25 -12.84 22.00
C GLY A 337 -1.15 -13.62 21.28
N PRO A 338 -1.24 -14.96 21.19
CA PRO A 338 -0.21 -15.81 20.58
C PRO A 338 0.06 -15.46 19.10
N ARG A 339 -0.98 -15.00 18.38
CA ARG A 339 -0.84 -14.48 17.01
C ARG A 339 0.05 -13.24 16.93
N GLN A 340 0.01 -12.37 17.94
CA GLN A 340 0.82 -11.16 17.98
C GLN A 340 2.30 -11.50 18.16
N VAL A 341 2.62 -12.46 19.04
CA VAL A 341 3.99 -12.95 19.23
C VAL A 341 4.54 -13.51 17.93
N ALA A 342 3.78 -14.38 17.25
CA ALA A 342 4.18 -14.93 15.95
C ALA A 342 4.48 -13.82 14.92
N VAL A 343 3.66 -12.78 14.86
CA VAL A 343 3.88 -11.70 13.89
C VAL A 343 5.03 -10.78 14.29
N VAL A 344 5.21 -10.47 15.58
CA VAL A 344 6.37 -9.68 16.06
C VAL A 344 7.66 -10.45 15.80
N VAL A 345 7.71 -11.74 16.11
CA VAL A 345 8.87 -12.60 15.82
C VAL A 345 9.13 -12.66 14.32
N THR A 346 8.09 -12.85 13.51
CA THR A 346 8.24 -12.83 12.04
C THR A 346 8.80 -11.48 11.58
N ALA A 347 8.25 -10.35 12.05
CA ALA A 347 8.73 -9.02 11.69
C ALA A 347 10.18 -8.77 12.11
N VAL A 348 10.58 -9.21 13.30
CA VAL A 348 11.97 -9.10 13.80
C VAL A 348 12.92 -9.96 12.99
N LEU A 349 12.53 -11.20 12.65
CA LEU A 349 13.33 -12.09 11.80
C LEU A 349 13.49 -11.51 10.39
N LEU A 350 12.41 -10.97 9.82
CA LEU A 350 12.44 -10.27 8.52
C LEU A 350 13.37 -9.05 8.58
N PHE A 351 13.30 -8.28 9.66
CA PHE A 351 14.14 -7.10 9.85
C PHE A 351 15.62 -7.47 10.02
N GLY A 352 15.93 -8.49 10.82
CA GLY A 352 17.28 -9.00 11.01
C GLY A 352 17.90 -9.50 9.71
N GLY A 353 17.15 -10.25 8.90
CA GLY A 353 17.60 -10.70 7.58
C GLY A 353 17.76 -9.59 6.54
N LEU A 354 17.16 -8.43 6.78
CA LEU A 354 17.25 -7.25 5.91
C LEU A 354 18.42 -6.35 6.31
N LEU A 355 18.74 -6.26 7.60
CA LEU A 355 19.94 -5.58 8.12
C LEU A 355 21.24 -6.25 7.68
N THR A 356 21.27 -7.59 7.57
CA THR A 356 22.49 -8.31 7.12
C THR A 356 22.82 -8.10 5.65
N ARG A 357 21.99 -7.36 4.90
CA ARG A 357 22.19 -7.02 3.49
C ARG A 357 22.73 -5.61 3.26
N LEU A 358 22.59 -4.73 4.24
CA LEU A 358 23.11 -3.36 4.21
C LEU A 358 24.60 -3.39 4.51
#